data_AF-A0A9J9GDH8-F1
#
_entry.id   AF-A0A9J9GDH8-F1
#
_cell.length_a   1.000
_cell.length_b   1.000
_cell.length_c   1.000
_cell.angle_alpha   90.00
_cell.angle_beta   90.00
_cell.angle_gamma   90.00
#
_symmetry.space_group_name_H-M   'P 1'
#
loop_
_entity.id
_entity.type
_entity.pdbx_description
1 polymer ?
#
loop_
_entity_poly.entity_id
_entity_poly.type
_entity_poly.pdbx_seq_one_letter_code
_entity_poly.pdbx_strand_id
1 'polypeptide(L)'
;MWINGYLWKLEPGDSVGFPAGTGVCHTFINNTDEDVRLLVVGEANKKHNRIYYPLNPMYAATREDRWVDHPPQFFGPHDGKPGRK
;
A
#
# COMPACT_ATOMS: atom_id res chain seq x y z
N MET A 1 -1.50 8.45 4.84
CA MET A 1 -1.32 6.99 4.66
C MET A 1 -2.67 6.39 4.28
N TRP A 2 -2.74 5.63 3.20
CA TRP A 2 -3.92 4.86 2.85
C TRP A 2 -3.70 3.39 3.23
N ILE A 3 -4.64 2.79 3.96
CA ILE A 3 -4.63 1.37 4.34
C ILE A 3 -6.01 0.82 4.06
N ASN A 4 -6.11 -0.15 3.14
CA ASN A 4 -7.36 -0.84 2.79
C ASN A 4 -8.58 0.10 2.66
N GLY A 5 -8.45 1.19 1.91
CA GLY A 5 -9.58 2.10 1.66
C GLY A 5 -9.83 3.17 2.72
N TYR A 6 -9.01 3.26 3.77
CA TYR A 6 -9.10 4.28 4.82
C TYR A 6 -7.86 5.15 4.87
N LEU A 7 -8.04 6.43 5.21
CA LEU A 7 -6.95 7.38 5.38
C LEU A 7 -6.56 7.56 6.84
N TRP A 8 -5.26 7.53 7.08
CA TRP A 8 -4.61 7.81 8.35
C TRP A 8 -3.66 8.97 8.15
N LYS A 9 -3.83 10.04 8.93
CA LYS A 9 -2.90 11.17 8.92
C LYS A 9 -1.62 10.73 9.62
N LEU A 10 -0.47 11.08 9.04
CA LEU A 10 0.84 10.86 9.62
C LEU A 10 1.54 12.20 9.83
N GLU A 11 2.45 12.25 10.79
CA GLU A 11 3.33 13.37 11.07
C GLU A 11 4.80 12.93 11.29
N PRO A 12 5.77 13.85 11.25
CA PRO A 12 7.17 13.50 11.51
C PRO A 12 7.35 12.82 12.87
N GLY A 13 7.94 11.63 12.87
CA GLY A 13 8.11 10.79 14.07
C GLY A 13 7.21 9.56 14.08
N ASP A 14 6.13 9.55 13.28
CA ASP A 14 5.27 8.37 13.15
C ASP A 14 5.98 7.21 12.46
N SER A 15 5.60 6.00 12.86
CA SER A 15 6.08 4.75 12.28
C SER A 15 4.90 3.86 11.91
N VAL A 16 4.96 3.23 10.74
CA VAL A 16 3.94 2.28 10.26
C VAL A 16 4.64 1.00 9.80
N GLY A 17 4.14 -0.15 10.26
CA GLY A 17 4.66 -1.46 9.89
C GLY A 17 3.62 -2.30 9.15
N PHE A 18 4.08 -3.11 8.20
CA PHE A 18 3.23 -4.00 7.39
C PHE A 18 3.71 -5.44 7.52
N PRO A 19 3.14 -6.23 8.44
CA PRO A 19 3.48 -7.64 8.56
C PRO A 19 3.15 -8.41 7.26
N ALA A 20 4.11 -9.17 6.76
CA ALA A 20 3.94 -10.01 5.59
C ALA A 20 2.85 -11.08 5.83
N GLY A 21 2.21 -11.54 4.75
CA GLY A 21 1.19 -12.59 4.85
C GLY A 21 -0.20 -12.11 5.28
N THR A 22 -0.37 -10.83 5.65
CA THR A 22 -1.66 -10.30 6.11
C THR A 22 -2.64 -9.98 4.98
N GLY A 23 -2.14 -9.71 3.76
CA GLY A 23 -2.94 -9.20 2.64
C GLY A 23 -3.24 -7.71 2.71
N VAL A 24 -2.87 -7.02 3.80
CA VAL A 24 -3.09 -5.58 3.96
C VAL A 24 -2.38 -4.81 2.85
N CYS A 25 -3.13 -3.92 2.20
CA CYS A 25 -2.65 -3.07 1.12
C CYS A 25 -2.53 -1.63 1.60
N HIS A 26 -1.47 -0.96 1.15
CA HIS A 26 -1.21 0.41 1.55
C HIS A 26 -0.64 1.24 0.40
N THR A 27 -0.75 2.55 0.53
CA THR A 27 0.01 3.51 -0.28
C THR A 27 0.21 4.81 0.49
N PHE A 28 1.33 5.49 0.25
CA PHE A 28 1.56 6.82 0.78
C PHE A 28 0.95 7.84 -0.18
N ILE A 29 0.14 8.74 0.37
CA ILE A 29 -0.50 9.83 -0.36
C ILE A 29 -0.01 11.13 0.26
N ASN A 30 0.63 11.97 -0.54
CA ASN A 30 0.95 13.33 -0.15
C ASN A 30 -0.14 14.29 -0.63
N ASN A 31 -1.02 14.68 0.29
CA ASN A 31 -2.06 15.69 0.06
C ASN A 31 -1.68 17.05 0.71
N THR A 32 -0.40 17.32 0.92
CA THR A 32 0.08 18.61 1.47
C THR A 32 0.71 19.47 0.37
N ASP A 33 1.08 20.69 0.74
CA ASP A 33 1.79 21.63 -0.14
C ASP A 33 3.31 21.56 0.00
N GLU A 34 3.81 20.66 0.85
CA GLU A 34 5.23 20.48 1.12
C GLU A 34 5.69 19.06 0.77
N ASP A 35 7.00 18.92 0.56
CA ASP A 35 7.60 17.60 0.31
C ASP A 35 7.55 16.73 1.57
N VAL A 36 7.03 15.51 1.40
CA VAL A 36 7.06 14.48 2.45
C VAL A 36 8.29 13.60 2.24
N ARG A 37 9.10 13.45 3.31
CA ARG A 37 10.28 12.58 3.32
C ARG A 37 10.01 11.37 4.20
N LEU A 38 10.21 10.17 3.65
CA LEU A 38 9.98 8.91 4.32
C LEU A 38 11.28 8.10 4.33
N LEU A 39 11.59 7.46 5.46
CA LEU A 39 12.57 6.37 5.50
C LEU A 39 11.80 5.05 5.37
N VAL A 40 12.00 4.35 4.25
CA VAL A 40 11.37 3.05 4.00
C VAL A 40 12.40 1.95 4.21
N VAL A 41 12.13 1.08 5.17
CA VAL A 41 12.97 -0.08 5.47
C VAL A 41 12.14 -1.33 5.23
N GLY A 42 12.66 -2.25 4.45
CA GLY A 42 12.00 -3.49 4.12
C GLY A 42 13.00 -4.59 3.77
N GLU A 43 12.55 -5.83 3.83
CA GLU A 43 13.35 -6.95 3.38
C GLU A 43 13.52 -6.92 1.86
N ALA A 44 14.72 -7.29 1.37
CA ALA A 44 14.99 -7.39 -0.05
C ALA A 44 14.09 -8.43 -0.74
N ASN A 45 13.82 -8.21 -2.03
CA ASN A 45 12.92 -9.09 -2.77
C ASN A 45 13.47 -10.53 -2.87
N LYS A 46 12.62 -11.52 -2.61
CA LYS A 46 12.91 -12.96 -2.71
C LYS A 46 12.05 -13.59 -3.78
N LYS A 47 12.53 -14.67 -4.40
CA LYS A 47 11.81 -15.38 -5.48
C LYS A 47 10.43 -15.91 -5.07
N HIS A 48 10.19 -16.16 -3.78
CA HIS A 48 8.92 -16.66 -3.26
C HIS A 48 7.98 -15.56 -2.75
N ASN A 49 8.39 -14.29 -2.82
CA ASN A 49 7.50 -13.18 -2.47
C ASN A 49 6.33 -13.15 -3.47
N ARG A 50 5.16 -12.77 -2.97
CA ARG A 50 3.97 -12.55 -3.79
C ARG A 50 3.39 -11.18 -3.49
N ILE A 51 2.81 -10.52 -4.48
CA ILE A 51 2.31 -9.14 -4.37
C ILE A 51 0.84 -9.05 -4.80
N TYR A 52 0.04 -8.34 -4.00
CA TYR A 52 -1.37 -8.10 -4.26
C TYR A 52 -1.62 -6.63 -4.64
N TYR A 53 -2.27 -6.39 -5.79
CA TYR A 53 -2.68 -5.06 -6.25
C TYR A 53 -4.22 -4.99 -6.36
N PRO A 54 -4.94 -4.66 -5.27
CA PRO A 54 -6.40 -4.73 -5.22
C PRO A 54 -7.11 -3.74 -6.17
N LEU A 55 -6.53 -2.55 -6.34
CA LEU A 55 -7.15 -1.44 -7.08
C LEU A 55 -6.51 -1.19 -8.45
N ASN A 56 -5.59 -2.06 -8.89
CA ASN A 56 -4.95 -1.97 -10.19
C ASN A 56 -4.87 -3.35 -10.87
N PRO A 57 -6.03 -3.92 -11.29
CA PRO A 57 -6.09 -5.28 -11.83
C PRO A 57 -5.29 -5.44 -13.13
N MET A 58 -5.21 -4.39 -13.94
CA MET A 58 -4.43 -4.39 -15.18
C MET A 58 -2.93 -4.55 -14.91
N TYR A 59 -2.38 -3.79 -13.96
CA TYR A 59 -0.98 -3.95 -13.56
C TYR A 59 -0.74 -5.28 -12.83
N ALA A 60 -1.69 -5.71 -11.99
CA ALA A 60 -1.61 -7.02 -11.34
C ALA A 60 -1.44 -8.14 -12.36
N ALA A 61 -2.14 -8.07 -13.50
CA ALA A 61 -2.06 -9.08 -14.56
C ALA A 61 -0.70 -9.14 -15.26
N THR A 62 0.15 -8.11 -15.17
CA THR A 62 1.51 -8.14 -15.74
C THR A 62 2.55 -8.72 -14.80
N ARG A 63 2.16 -9.13 -13.58
CA ARG A 63 3.07 -9.61 -12.53
C ARG A 63 3.08 -11.13 -12.48
N GLU A 64 4.24 -11.74 -12.67
CA GLU A 64 4.45 -13.18 -12.46
C GLU A 64 4.27 -13.57 -10.99
N ASP A 65 4.64 -12.68 -10.06
CA ASP A 65 4.54 -12.86 -8.61
C ASP A 65 3.20 -12.38 -8.04
N ARG A 66 2.14 -12.29 -8.85
CA ARG A 66 0.81 -11.88 -8.39
C ARG A 66 0.29 -12.84 -7.31
N TRP A 67 -0.07 -12.28 -6.16
CA TRP A 67 -0.70 -13.00 -5.07
C TRP A 67 -2.22 -13.07 -5.29
N VAL A 68 -2.74 -14.27 -5.61
CA VAL A 68 -4.16 -14.49 -5.92
C VAL A 68 -4.94 -15.17 -4.80
N ASP A 69 -4.24 -15.81 -3.86
CA ASP A 69 -4.75 -16.58 -2.72
C ASP A 69 -4.43 -15.88 -1.37
N HIS A 70 -4.43 -14.55 -1.35
CA HIS A 70 -4.17 -13.77 -0.14
C HIS A 70 -5.36 -13.83 0.84
N PRO A 71 -5.15 -13.59 2.15
CA PRO A 71 -6.26 -13.47 3.09
C PRO A 71 -7.27 -12.39 2.67
N PRO A 72 -8.58 -12.61 2.84
CA PRO A 72 -9.60 -11.63 2.48
C PRO A 72 -9.35 -10.28 3.14
N GLN A 73 -9.49 -9.20 2.37
CA GLN A 73 -9.40 -7.82 2.85
C GLN A 73 -10.72 -7.09 2.61
N PHE A 74 -11.07 -6.19 3.52
CA PHE A 74 -12.21 -5.28 3.36
C PHE A 74 -11.71 -3.88 3.04
N PHE A 75 -12.23 -3.28 1.98
CA PHE A 75 -11.84 -1.96 1.53
C PHE A 75 -12.87 -0.91 1.96
N GLY A 76 -12.38 0.15 2.59
CA GLY A 76 -13.12 1.40 2.77
C GLY A 76 -13.32 2.16 1.44
N PRO A 77 -14.00 3.31 1.48
CA PRO A 77 -14.48 4.01 0.29
C PRO A 77 -13.38 4.76 -0.49
N HIS A 78 -12.19 4.95 0.07
CA HIS A 78 -11.14 5.75 -0.56
C HIS A 78 -10.40 4.96 -1.65
N ASP A 79 -10.20 5.56 -2.82
CA ASP A 79 -9.66 4.90 -4.02
C ASP A 79 -8.12 4.77 -4.08
N GLY A 80 -7.45 5.32 -3.06
CA GLY A 80 -6.00 5.25 -2.91
C GLY A 80 -5.23 6.25 -3.77
N LYS A 81 -5.89 7.23 -4.38
CA LYS A 81 -5.26 8.29 -5.17
C LYS A 81 -5.12 9.58 -4.38
N PRO A 82 -4.14 10.44 -4.71
CA PRO A 82 -4.08 11.79 -4.16
C PRO A 82 -5.36 12.58 -4.44
N GLY A 83 -5.71 13.46 -3.52
CA GLY A 83 -6.73 14.46 -3.78
C GLY A 83 -6.31 15.36 -4.93
N ARG A 84 -7.29 15.94 -5.65
CA ARG A 84 -6.99 17.02 -6.60
C ARG A 84 -6.46 18.23 -5.81
N LYS A 85 -5.37 18.81 -6.28
CA LYS A 85 -5.03 20.21 -5.96
C LYS A 85 -5.96 21.14 -6.72
#